data_AF-A0A9D7UED7-F1
#
_entry.id   AF-A0A9D7UED7-F1
#
_cell.length_a   1.000
_cell.length_b   1.000
_cell.length_c   1.000
_cell.angle_alpha   90.00
_cell.angle_beta   90.00
_cell.angle_gamma   90.00
#
_symmetry.space_group_name_H-M   'P 1'
#
loop_
_entity.id
_entity.type
_entity.pdbx_description
1 polymer ?
#
loop_
_entity_poly.entity_id
_entity_poly.type
_entity_poly.pdbx_seq_one_letter_code
_entity_poly.pdbx_strand_id
1 'polypeptide(L)'
;MPMRPAFPTRAGAQKFSVGALAALLVAAGCSIPPEEQGFSSPSPGARARAVGVAVAADDREAIPDLINMLGSDDPGHRMLAIRALHRMTGQTLGYAHDAPEADRERAIGAWVAWWQAGAPDGPSTGSSVVRTGGMADHEGAGARAERSAAPPAADQER
;
A
#
# COMPACT_ATOMS: atom_id res chain seq x y z
N MET A 1 19.96 43.34 51.56
CA MET A 1 18.63 42.70 51.66
C MET A 1 17.70 43.30 50.61
N PRO A 2 17.48 42.64 49.46
CA PRO A 2 16.49 43.10 48.49
C PRO A 2 15.09 42.58 48.84
N MET A 3 14.16 43.53 49.01
CA MET A 3 12.72 43.31 49.18
C MET A 3 12.12 42.62 47.93
N ARG A 4 11.29 41.60 48.17
CA ARG A 4 10.51 40.89 47.13
C ARG A 4 9.19 41.63 46.93
N PRO A 5 8.83 42.09 45.71
CA PRO A 5 7.48 42.56 45.44
C PRO A 5 6.48 41.41 45.29
N ALA A 6 5.30 41.62 45.86
CA ALA A 6 4.15 40.73 45.90
C ALA A 6 3.47 40.57 44.53
N PHE A 7 3.06 39.35 44.20
CA PHE A 7 2.25 39.05 43.03
C PHE A 7 0.79 39.51 43.26
N PRO A 8 0.14 40.20 42.30
CA PRO A 8 -1.27 40.52 42.41
C PRO A 8 -2.16 39.30 42.11
N THR A 9 -3.08 39.01 43.03
CA THR A 9 -4.23 38.12 42.85
C THR A 9 -5.20 38.71 41.83
N ARG A 10 -5.44 38.00 40.71
CA ARG A 10 -6.44 38.36 39.71
C ARG A 10 -7.82 37.84 40.14
N ALA A 11 -8.59 38.67 40.84
CA ALA A 11 -10.03 38.46 41.02
C ALA A 11 -10.77 39.09 39.82
N GLY A 12 -11.54 38.28 39.10
CA GLY A 12 -12.34 38.73 37.96
C GLY A 12 -13.57 37.85 37.80
N ALA A 13 -14.63 38.19 38.53
CA ALA A 13 -15.95 37.59 38.39
C ALA A 13 -16.54 37.99 37.03
N GLN A 14 -16.74 37.00 36.15
CA GLN A 14 -17.33 37.22 34.83
C GLN A 14 -18.85 37.09 34.92
N LYS A 15 -19.53 38.23 34.74
CA LYS A 15 -20.98 38.36 34.73
C LYS A 15 -21.53 37.75 33.42
N PHE A 16 -22.40 36.75 33.54
CA PHE A 16 -23.17 36.22 32.42
C PHE A 16 -24.37 37.14 32.16
N SER A 17 -24.30 37.94 31.09
CA SER A 17 -25.45 38.72 30.61
C SER A 17 -26.14 37.98 29.47
N VAL A 18 -27.39 37.60 29.73
CA VAL A 18 -28.38 37.10 28.79
C VAL A 18 -28.69 38.18 27.75
N GLY A 19 -28.63 37.83 26.45
CA GLY A 19 -29.28 38.59 25.39
C GLY A 19 -28.41 38.87 24.16
N ALA A 20 -28.35 37.92 23.22
CA ALA A 20 -28.27 38.20 21.78
C ALA A 20 -28.56 36.91 20.99
N LEU A 21 -29.83 36.76 20.63
CA LEU A 21 -30.36 35.79 19.69
C LEU A 21 -29.89 36.15 18.27
N ALA A 22 -28.77 35.58 17.80
CA ALA A 22 -28.43 35.35 16.38
C ALA A 22 -26.97 34.89 16.26
N ALA A 23 -26.72 33.86 15.45
CA ALA A 23 -25.41 33.35 15.02
C ALA A 23 -24.70 32.35 15.96
N LEU A 24 -25.24 31.14 16.10
CA LEU A 24 -24.42 29.94 16.31
C LEU A 24 -24.92 28.82 15.39
N LEU A 25 -24.48 28.89 14.14
CA LEU A 25 -24.72 27.90 13.08
C LEU A 25 -23.38 27.29 12.63
N VAL A 26 -22.46 27.05 13.57
CA VAL A 26 -21.13 26.52 13.29
C VAL A 26 -20.81 25.38 14.26
N ALA A 27 -20.39 24.25 13.68
CA ALA A 27 -19.79 23.07 14.30
C ALA A 27 -20.73 21.98 14.84
N ALA A 28 -21.68 21.52 14.02
CA ALA A 28 -22.01 20.09 13.98
C ALA A 28 -21.01 19.39 13.04
N GLY A 29 -19.71 19.45 13.37
CA GLY A 29 -18.74 18.55 12.77
C GLY A 29 -18.98 17.18 13.39
N CYS A 30 -19.32 16.17 12.59
CA CYS A 30 -19.40 14.79 13.08
C CYS A 30 -18.02 14.37 13.59
N SER A 31 -17.83 14.50 14.90
CA SER A 31 -16.70 13.91 15.63
C SER A 31 -16.88 12.40 15.60
N ILE A 32 -16.40 11.74 14.53
CA ILE A 32 -16.27 10.28 14.54
C ILE A 32 -15.30 9.97 15.69
N PRO A 33 -15.68 9.15 16.68
CA PRO A 33 -14.80 8.83 17.79
C PRO A 33 -13.46 8.26 17.27
N PRO A 34 -12.31 8.61 17.88
CA PRO A 34 -11.01 8.10 17.46
C PRO A 34 -10.95 6.57 17.45
N GLU A 35 -11.68 5.89 18.33
CA GLU A 35 -11.73 4.42 18.38
C GLU A 35 -12.29 3.75 17.11
N GLU A 36 -13.05 4.46 16.27
CA GLU A 36 -13.55 3.91 15.00
C GLU A 36 -12.66 4.26 13.79
N GLN A 37 -11.55 4.96 14.01
CA GLN A 37 -10.63 5.41 12.98
C GLN A 37 -9.30 4.65 13.10
N GLY A 38 -8.93 3.90 12.06
CA GLY A 38 -7.67 3.16 12.07
C GLY A 38 -7.63 2.05 11.03
N PHE A 39 -6.46 1.42 10.92
CA PHE A 39 -6.22 0.30 9.98
C PHE A 39 -7.16 -0.89 10.19
N SER A 40 -7.67 -1.07 11.43
CA SER A 40 -8.58 -2.14 11.82
C SER A 40 -10.05 -1.71 11.95
N SER A 41 -10.41 -0.47 11.58
CA SER A 41 -11.81 0.00 11.63
C SER A 41 -12.72 -0.94 10.84
N PRO A 42 -13.96 -1.24 11.26
CA PRO A 42 -14.90 -2.04 10.46
C PRO A 42 -15.33 -1.33 9.17
N SER A 43 -15.25 0.00 9.11
CA SER A 43 -15.64 0.76 7.92
C SER A 43 -14.52 0.79 6.86
N PRO A 44 -14.80 0.40 5.60
CA PRO A 44 -13.81 0.49 4.52
C PRO A 44 -13.28 1.91 4.30
N GLY A 45 -14.15 2.91 4.44
CA GLY A 45 -13.80 4.32 4.29
C GLY A 45 -12.82 4.81 5.36
N ALA A 46 -12.99 4.44 6.63
CA ALA A 46 -12.06 4.88 7.66
C ALA A 46 -10.68 4.22 7.52
N ARG A 47 -10.62 2.95 7.11
CA ARG A 47 -9.33 2.28 6.82
C ARG A 47 -8.59 2.95 5.67
N ALA A 48 -9.28 3.25 4.57
CA ALA A 48 -8.70 3.96 3.43
C ALA A 48 -8.19 5.36 3.82
N ARG A 49 -8.94 6.09 4.65
CA ARG A 49 -8.49 7.38 5.18
C ARG A 49 -7.26 7.24 6.09
N ALA A 50 -7.24 6.26 6.99
CA ALA A 50 -6.10 6.01 7.87
C ALA A 50 -4.81 5.74 7.07
N VAL A 51 -4.90 4.88 6.05
CA VAL A 51 -3.78 4.61 5.12
C VAL A 51 -3.36 5.89 4.39
N GLY A 52 -4.32 6.68 3.90
CA GLY A 52 -4.03 7.94 3.21
C GLY A 52 -3.32 8.96 4.10
N VAL A 53 -3.72 9.08 5.37
CA VAL A 53 -3.09 9.97 6.35
C VAL A 53 -1.66 9.53 6.65
N ALA A 54 -1.44 8.24 6.94
CA ALA A 54 -0.10 7.71 7.23
C ALA A 54 0.86 7.91 6.05
N VAL A 55 0.40 7.63 4.83
CA VAL A 55 1.16 7.88 3.61
C VAL A 55 1.50 9.36 3.42
N ALA A 56 0.53 10.25 3.61
CA ALA A 56 0.74 11.68 3.42
C ALA A 56 1.70 12.29 4.45
N ALA A 57 1.74 11.72 5.66
CA ALA A 57 2.63 12.11 6.73
C ALA A 57 4.01 11.44 6.69
N ASP A 58 4.25 10.51 5.75
CA ASP A 58 5.37 9.55 5.78
C ASP A 58 5.55 8.89 7.16
N ASP A 59 4.44 8.50 7.77
CA ASP A 59 4.41 7.95 9.14
C ASP A 59 5.01 6.55 9.18
N ARG A 60 6.31 6.47 9.46
CA ARG A 60 7.04 5.20 9.57
C ARG A 60 6.51 4.31 10.69
N GLU A 61 5.85 4.87 11.71
CA GLU A 61 5.26 4.09 12.80
C GLU A 61 4.04 3.27 12.33
N ALA A 62 3.44 3.62 11.18
CA ALA A 62 2.35 2.87 10.56
C ALA A 62 2.80 1.61 9.80
N ILE A 63 4.11 1.43 9.56
CA ILE A 63 4.62 0.30 8.78
C ILE A 63 4.21 -1.07 9.37
N PRO A 64 4.33 -1.34 10.69
CA PRO A 64 3.87 -2.59 11.28
C PRO A 64 2.38 -2.89 11.03
N ASP A 65 1.52 -1.89 11.12
CA ASP A 65 0.08 -2.04 10.88
C ASP A 65 -0.21 -2.34 9.40
N LEU A 66 0.52 -1.69 8.49
CA LEU A 66 0.44 -1.97 7.06
C LEU A 66 0.93 -3.38 6.73
N ILE A 67 1.99 -3.86 7.38
CA ILE A 67 2.48 -5.25 7.24
C ILE A 67 1.41 -6.24 7.72
N ASN A 68 0.77 -5.97 8.86
CA ASN A 68 -0.33 -6.81 9.33
C ASN A 68 -1.51 -6.84 8.33
N MET A 69 -1.83 -5.70 7.71
CA MET A 69 -2.89 -5.58 6.71
C MET A 69 -2.64 -6.41 5.44
N LEU A 70 -1.39 -6.75 5.11
CA LEU A 70 -1.06 -7.68 4.03
C LEU A 70 -1.60 -9.10 4.25
N GLY A 71 -1.86 -9.48 5.51
CA GLY A 71 -2.46 -10.75 5.88
C GLY A 71 -4.00 -10.77 5.81
N SER A 72 -4.64 -9.67 5.42
CA SER A 72 -6.11 -9.58 5.43
C SER A 72 -6.79 -10.52 4.43
N ASP A 73 -7.92 -11.12 4.81
CA ASP A 73 -8.75 -11.92 3.90
C ASP A 73 -9.34 -11.10 2.75
N ASP A 74 -9.53 -9.79 2.96
CA ASP A 74 -10.05 -8.88 1.95
C ASP A 74 -8.96 -8.51 0.90
N PRO A 75 -9.15 -8.83 -0.39
CA PRO A 75 -8.19 -8.48 -1.43
C PRO A 75 -7.95 -6.97 -1.58
N GLY A 76 -8.97 -6.15 -1.28
CA GLY A 76 -8.88 -4.70 -1.29
C GLY A 76 -7.90 -4.16 -0.26
N HIS A 77 -7.92 -4.71 0.96
CA HIS A 77 -6.97 -4.37 2.02
C HIS A 77 -5.55 -4.75 1.66
N ARG A 78 -5.35 -5.97 1.14
CA ARG A 78 -4.02 -6.42 0.71
C ARG A 78 -3.43 -5.50 -0.35
N MET A 79 -4.24 -5.14 -1.35
CA MET A 79 -3.85 -4.19 -2.40
C MET A 79 -3.54 -2.80 -1.83
N LEU A 80 -4.38 -2.30 -0.93
CA LEU A 80 -4.21 -0.99 -0.32
C LEU A 80 -2.90 -0.93 0.51
N ALA A 81 -2.66 -1.95 1.32
CA ALA A 81 -1.47 -2.08 2.15
C ALA A 81 -0.18 -2.11 1.33
N ILE A 82 -0.11 -2.96 0.28
CA ILE A 82 1.11 -3.03 -0.53
C ILE A 82 1.37 -1.73 -1.29
N ARG A 83 0.33 -1.02 -1.74
CA ARG A 83 0.49 0.29 -2.38
C ARG A 83 0.99 1.35 -1.41
N ALA A 84 0.53 1.33 -0.16
CA ALA A 84 1.00 2.23 0.88
C ALA A 84 2.47 1.96 1.22
N LEU A 85 2.81 0.70 1.50
CA LEU A 85 4.17 0.26 1.77
C LEU A 85 5.12 0.61 0.62
N HIS A 86 4.73 0.36 -0.63
CA HIS A 86 5.54 0.70 -1.79
C HIS A 86 5.77 2.20 -1.93
N ARG A 87 4.77 3.01 -1.63
CA ARG A 87 4.91 4.47 -1.69
C ARG A 87 5.82 5.01 -0.60
N MET A 88 5.76 4.47 0.61
CA MET A 88 6.57 4.92 1.75
C MET A 88 8.01 4.42 1.66
N THR A 89 8.21 3.19 1.18
CA THR A 89 9.52 2.51 1.25
C THR A 89 10.21 2.34 -0.11
N GLY A 90 9.48 2.50 -1.21
CA GLY A 90 9.95 2.17 -2.56
C GLY A 90 10.01 0.67 -2.86
N GLN A 91 9.59 -0.20 -1.93
CA GLN A 91 9.79 -1.64 -2.03
C GLN A 91 8.46 -2.41 -2.08
N THR A 92 8.48 -3.59 -2.70
CA THR A 92 7.35 -4.53 -2.70
C THR A 92 7.69 -5.87 -2.04
N LEU A 93 8.99 -6.18 -1.89
CA LEU A 93 9.51 -7.43 -1.32
C LEU A 93 8.88 -8.70 -1.92
N GLY A 94 8.55 -8.65 -3.21
CA GLY A 94 7.93 -9.76 -3.94
C GLY A 94 6.48 -10.04 -3.56
N TYR A 95 5.83 -9.18 -2.77
CA TYR A 95 4.44 -9.34 -2.41
C TYR A 95 3.50 -9.06 -3.59
N ALA A 96 2.58 -9.99 -3.85
CA ALA A 96 1.47 -9.83 -4.78
C ALA A 96 0.15 -10.15 -4.07
N HIS A 97 -0.77 -9.19 -4.04
CA HIS A 97 -2.04 -9.26 -3.28
C HIS A 97 -3.01 -10.37 -3.74
N ASP A 98 -2.86 -10.82 -4.98
CA ASP A 98 -3.64 -11.85 -5.67
C ASP A 98 -2.91 -13.20 -5.73
N ALA A 99 -1.67 -13.29 -5.26
CA ALA A 99 -0.91 -14.54 -5.20
C ALA A 99 -1.55 -15.54 -4.23
N PRO A 100 -1.27 -16.85 -4.38
CA PRO A 100 -1.63 -17.88 -3.41
C PRO A 100 -1.21 -17.53 -1.97
N GLU A 101 -1.96 -18.02 -0.99
CA GLU A 101 -1.75 -17.68 0.43
C GLU A 101 -0.32 -17.96 0.91
N ALA A 102 0.21 -19.15 0.59
CA ALA A 102 1.58 -19.50 0.94
C ALA A 102 2.63 -18.54 0.34
N ASP A 103 2.38 -17.96 -0.84
CA ASP A 103 3.27 -16.97 -1.43
C ASP A 103 3.17 -15.62 -0.71
N ARG A 104 1.95 -15.22 -0.33
CA ARG A 104 1.70 -14.01 0.45
C ARG A 104 2.37 -14.11 1.83
N GLU A 105 2.21 -15.22 2.53
CA GLU A 105 2.82 -15.45 3.85
C GLU A 105 4.36 -15.35 3.80
N ARG A 106 4.99 -15.94 2.78
CA ARG A 106 6.45 -15.79 2.59
C ARG A 106 6.85 -14.33 2.39
N ALA A 107 6.11 -13.59 1.56
CA ALA A 107 6.40 -12.17 1.33
C ALA A 107 6.11 -11.30 2.57
N ILE A 108 5.10 -11.62 3.37
CA ILE A 108 4.86 -11.00 4.68
C ILE A 108 6.04 -11.26 5.62
N GLY A 109 6.58 -12.49 5.63
CA GLY A 109 7.81 -12.81 6.38
C GLY A 109 8.99 -11.95 5.96
N ALA A 110 9.16 -11.68 4.65
CA ALA A 110 10.18 -10.77 4.15
C ALA A 110 9.98 -9.33 4.64
N TRP A 111 8.73 -8.85 4.67
CA TRP A 111 8.37 -7.54 5.23
C TRP A 111 8.70 -7.42 6.72
N VAL A 112 8.34 -8.43 7.52
CA VAL A 112 8.65 -8.47 8.95
C VAL A 112 10.16 -8.47 9.17
N ALA A 113 10.91 -9.29 8.43
CA ALA A 113 12.35 -9.34 8.53
C ALA A 113 13.02 -8.01 8.14
N TRP A 114 12.55 -7.37 7.07
CA TRP A 114 13.04 -6.07 6.64
C TRP A 114 12.83 -4.98 7.69
N TRP A 115 11.64 -4.94 8.32
CA TRP A 115 11.34 -3.99 9.38
C TRP A 115 12.21 -4.21 10.62
N GLN A 116 12.36 -5.47 11.05
CA GLN A 116 13.19 -5.87 12.19
C GLN A 116 14.69 -5.58 11.97
N ALA A 117 15.15 -5.62 10.71
CA ALA A 117 16.52 -5.28 10.35
C ALA A 117 16.82 -3.77 10.37
N GLY A 118 15.86 -2.93 10.77
CA GLY A 118 16.01 -1.49 10.84
C GLY A 118 15.66 -0.75 9.55
N ALA A 119 14.91 -1.39 8.64
CA ALA A 119 14.36 -0.78 7.44
C ALA A 119 15.39 0.03 6.64
N PRO A 120 16.47 -0.60 6.12
CA PRO A 120 17.52 0.13 5.42
C PRO A 120 16.94 0.92 4.25
N ASP A 121 17.20 2.23 4.26
CA ASP A 121 16.81 3.16 3.19
C ASP A 121 17.54 2.77 1.90
N GLY A 122 16.87 2.03 1.02
CA GLY A 122 17.52 1.60 -0.21
C GLY A 122 16.58 0.89 -1.18
N PRO A 123 16.54 1.32 -2.46
CA PRO A 123 15.81 0.61 -3.50
C PRO A 123 16.55 -0.69 -3.83
N SER A 124 16.28 -1.74 -3.06
CA SER A 124 16.60 -3.10 -3.49
C SER A 124 15.64 -3.44 -4.62
N THR A 125 16.12 -3.16 -5.81
CA THR A 125 15.49 -3.30 -7.12
C THR A 125 14.63 -4.56 -7.18
N GLY A 126 13.32 -4.39 -7.09
CA GLY A 126 12.35 -5.33 -7.61
C GLY A 126 12.51 -5.39 -9.12
N SER A 127 13.46 -6.18 -9.61
CA SER A 127 13.61 -6.58 -11.00
C SER A 127 14.84 -7.49 -11.11
N SER A 128 14.66 -8.75 -10.72
CA SER A 128 15.33 -9.81 -11.48
C SER A 128 14.67 -9.85 -12.85
N VAL A 129 15.03 -8.89 -13.72
CA VAL A 129 14.82 -9.02 -15.16
C VAL A 129 15.54 -10.30 -15.55
N VAL A 130 14.77 -11.33 -15.89
CA VAL A 130 15.26 -12.46 -16.67
C VAL A 130 15.77 -11.86 -17.98
N ARG A 131 17.06 -11.56 -18.01
CA ARG A 131 17.81 -11.21 -19.20
C ARG A 131 18.49 -12.47 -19.72
N THR A 132 17.73 -13.23 -20.50
CA THR A 132 18.22 -14.24 -21.45
C THR A 132 17.18 -14.20 -22.58
N GLY A 133 17.31 -13.40 -23.65
CA GLY A 133 18.37 -13.43 -24.67
C GLY A 133 18.36 -14.81 -25.33
N GLY A 134 17.95 -15.06 -26.57
CA GLY A 134 17.45 -14.28 -27.69
C GLY A 134 17.39 -15.26 -28.87
N MET A 135 16.33 -15.28 -29.68
CA MET A 135 16.28 -16.07 -30.93
C MET A 135 15.03 -15.70 -31.76
N ALA A 136 14.96 -14.49 -32.32
CA ALA A 136 14.02 -14.20 -33.40
C ALA A 136 14.44 -12.92 -34.15
N ASP A 137 15.35 -13.07 -35.11
CA ASP A 137 15.45 -12.24 -36.31
C ASP A 137 15.90 -13.21 -37.43
N HIS A 138 15.06 -13.61 -38.38
CA HIS A 138 14.54 -12.87 -39.53
C HIS A 138 15.60 -12.55 -40.59
N GLU A 139 15.91 -13.56 -41.42
CA GLU A 139 16.42 -13.42 -42.78
C GLU A 139 15.86 -14.66 -43.52
N GLY A 140 15.01 -14.64 -44.55
CA GLY A 140 14.85 -13.67 -45.63
C GLY A 140 15.35 -14.33 -46.93
N ALA A 141 14.49 -15.03 -47.68
CA ALA A 141 14.54 -15.20 -49.16
C ALA A 141 13.68 -16.41 -49.59
N GLY A 142 12.75 -16.15 -50.52
CA GLY A 142 11.73 -17.11 -50.91
C GLY A 142 12.16 -18.18 -51.92
N ALA A 143 11.31 -19.18 -52.07
CA ALA A 143 11.09 -19.86 -53.33
C ALA A 143 9.72 -20.55 -53.32
N ARG A 144 8.84 -19.98 -54.11
CA ARG A 144 7.62 -20.55 -54.66
C ARG A 144 7.97 -21.70 -55.61
N ALA A 145 7.41 -22.90 -55.39
CA ALA A 145 7.06 -23.90 -56.40
C ALA A 145 6.43 -25.10 -55.68
N GLU A 146 5.11 -25.24 -55.76
CA GLU A 146 4.48 -26.27 -56.61
C GLU A 146 4.90 -27.71 -56.23
N ARG A 147 4.04 -28.37 -55.45
CA ARG A 147 3.85 -29.82 -55.54
C ARG A 147 2.36 -30.13 -55.57
N SER A 148 1.78 -29.83 -56.72
CA SER A 148 0.66 -30.58 -57.29
C SER A 148 1.27 -31.82 -57.96
N ALA A 149 0.93 -33.03 -57.49
CA ALA A 149 0.73 -34.23 -58.31
C ALA A 149 0.56 -35.48 -57.43
N ALA A 150 -0.35 -36.32 -57.90
CA ALA A 150 -0.96 -37.51 -57.33
C ALA A 150 -0.01 -38.73 -57.10
N PRO A 151 -0.46 -39.75 -56.33
CA PRO A 151 0.16 -41.09 -56.23
C PRO A 151 -0.12 -41.88 -57.54
N PRO A 152 0.60 -42.98 -57.89
CA PRO A 152 0.36 -44.30 -57.26
C PRO A 152 1.50 -45.34 -57.41
N ALA A 153 1.16 -46.59 -57.03
CA ALA A 153 1.74 -47.88 -57.39
C ALA A 153 2.97 -48.29 -56.54
N ALA A 154 2.81 -49.24 -55.62
CA ALA A 154 2.68 -50.69 -55.83
C ALA A 154 4.06 -51.36 -55.90
N ASP A 155 4.06 -52.64 -55.54
CA ASP A 155 5.19 -53.57 -55.42
C ASP A 155 5.95 -53.58 -54.08
N GLN A 156 6.22 -54.73 -53.46
CA GLN A 156 5.80 -56.12 -53.67
C GLN A 156 6.48 -56.94 -52.56
N GLU A 157 5.84 -58.05 -52.17
CA GLU A 157 6.47 -59.27 -51.60
C GLU A 157 7.11 -59.16 -50.18
N ARG A 158 6.95 -60.09 -49.24
CA ARG A 158 6.47 -61.47 -49.25
C ARG A 158 6.14 -61.89 -47.81
#